data_AF-A0A1G4MIG2-F1
#
_entry.id   AF-A0A1G4MIG2-F1
#
_cell.length_a   1.000
_cell.length_b   1.000
_cell.length_c   1.000
_cell.angle_alpha   90.00
_cell.angle_beta   90.00
_cell.angle_gamma   90.00
#
_symmetry.space_group_name_H-M   'P 1'
#
loop_
_entity.id
_entity.type
_entity.pdbx_description
1 polymer ?
#
loop_
_entity_poly.entity_id
_entity_poly.type
_entity_poly.pdbx_seq_one_letter_code
_entity_poly.pdbx_strand_id
1 'polypeptide(L)'
;MGYVTSGYPSRPHKRLLPINQKVYYENLTPSDERDKIRLPRKKPRIAKKRLTLNSLPQDIIQKIFIYSGKNNSLPFLNRFFYVSLRPNGILIEGYIWENYISDLNELLPENDFVPILDSNVFQNGILLKYLNENSSVLDSVFNVVKQDSIKALQRERLVLYEDGNLSDIRGSHILVNHDLDSDKPLQDFPHAFYNCPILFFHNDIREKPPVYNQFLLKLHSYFTVKQASWLCEMIVEWFFWKNDGEFGINHLFYALNLVLHLSDLSTHSFHNADVLISLIVNLYLEQPLNLQKLLLCEGFQDEKSILDRKARIIGKFIKKFYRDMRSVLSNDNLWMILHQIKEPSLAEVITHYGGAPSFRVLR
;
A
#
# COMPACT_ATOMS: atom_id res chain seq x y z
N MET A 1 -32.51 -6.46 -71.24
CA MET A 1 -33.76 -5.90 -70.68
C MET A 1 -34.01 -6.60 -69.34
N GLY A 2 -34.07 -5.99 -68.17
CA GLY A 2 -33.97 -4.60 -67.73
C GLY A 2 -33.63 -4.55 -66.23
N TYR A 3 -33.23 -3.36 -65.78
CA TYR A 3 -32.78 -2.90 -64.45
C TYR A 3 -33.90 -3.00 -63.37
N VAL A 4 -33.77 -2.80 -62.03
CA VAL A 4 -33.07 -1.81 -61.18
C VAL A 4 -33.04 -2.26 -59.69
N THR A 5 -31.92 -1.92 -59.02
CA THR A 5 -31.45 -1.73 -57.60
C THR A 5 -32.45 -1.57 -56.42
N SER A 6 -32.11 -1.77 -55.12
CA SER A 6 -31.03 -1.18 -54.27
C SER A 6 -31.10 -1.84 -52.85
N GLY A 7 -30.13 -1.89 -51.93
CA GLY A 7 -28.72 -1.48 -51.81
C GLY A 7 -28.25 -1.69 -50.34
N TYR A 8 -27.08 -2.31 -50.14
CA TYR A 8 -26.04 -2.21 -49.05
C TYR A 8 -26.39 -2.08 -47.53
N PRO A 9 -25.45 -2.31 -46.58
CA PRO A 9 -24.41 -3.36 -46.41
C PRO A 9 -24.50 -4.10 -45.05
N SER A 10 -24.11 -5.37 -45.03
CA SER A 10 -23.66 -6.07 -43.82
C SER A 10 -22.30 -5.52 -43.36
N ARG A 11 -22.22 -4.97 -42.13
CA ARG A 11 -20.95 -4.53 -41.54
C ARG A 11 -20.07 -5.73 -41.11
N PRO A 12 -18.74 -5.66 -41.29
CA PRO A 12 -17.78 -6.69 -40.88
C PRO A 12 -17.25 -6.47 -39.46
N HIS A 13 -16.78 -7.56 -38.83
CA HIS A 13 -15.84 -7.66 -37.70
C HIS A 13 -15.90 -6.61 -36.56
N LYS A 14 -16.40 -7.04 -35.39
CA LYS A 14 -15.83 -6.60 -34.10
C LYS A 14 -15.14 -7.80 -33.45
N ARG A 15 -13.81 -7.73 -33.40
CA ARG A 15 -12.95 -8.62 -32.61
C ARG A 15 -13.44 -8.60 -31.16
N LEU A 16 -13.68 -9.78 -30.59
CA LEU A 16 -13.72 -9.97 -29.15
C LEU A 16 -12.32 -9.67 -28.62
N LEU A 17 -12.14 -8.51 -28.00
CA LEU A 17 -10.98 -8.27 -27.15
C LEU A 17 -11.21 -9.03 -25.84
N PRO A 18 -10.18 -9.66 -25.26
CA PRO A 18 -10.29 -10.22 -23.92
C PRO A 18 -10.61 -9.08 -22.96
N ILE A 19 -11.67 -9.24 -22.18
CA ILE A 19 -12.01 -8.31 -21.10
C ILE A 19 -10.93 -8.52 -20.02
N ASN A 20 -9.85 -7.76 -20.09
CA ASN A 20 -8.96 -7.63 -18.95
C ASN A 20 -9.74 -6.96 -17.83
N GLN A 21 -9.92 -7.70 -16.73
CA GLN A 21 -10.38 -7.20 -15.44
C GLN A 21 -9.60 -5.93 -15.10
N LYS A 22 -10.32 -4.83 -14.92
CA LYS A 22 -9.77 -3.59 -14.38
C LYS A 22 -10.57 -3.26 -13.13
N VAL A 23 -9.87 -3.13 -12.02
CA VAL A 23 -10.39 -2.63 -10.76
C VAL A 23 -10.37 -1.10 -10.88
N TYR A 24 -11.55 -0.48 -11.01
CA TYR A 24 -11.66 0.93 -11.43
C TYR A 24 -11.89 1.89 -10.25
N TYR A 25 -10.91 2.05 -9.37
CA TYR A 25 -10.86 3.15 -8.41
C TYR A 25 -9.64 4.07 -8.60
N GLU A 26 -9.07 4.15 -9.81
CA GLU A 26 -7.81 4.86 -10.03
C GLU A 26 -7.90 6.28 -10.60
N ASN A 27 -9.04 6.79 -11.05
CA ASN A 27 -9.05 8.14 -11.65
C ASN A 27 -10.30 8.95 -11.27
N LEU A 28 -10.14 9.84 -10.28
CA LEU A 28 -11.09 10.90 -9.97
C LEU A 28 -10.48 12.25 -10.39
N THR A 29 -10.88 12.77 -11.55
CA THR A 29 -10.80 14.21 -11.84
C THR A 29 -12.22 14.77 -11.95
N PRO A 30 -12.55 15.87 -11.24
CA PRO A 30 -13.85 16.50 -11.36
C PRO A 30 -13.84 17.45 -12.57
N SER A 31 -14.60 17.12 -13.62
CA SER A 31 -14.93 18.11 -14.65
C SER A 31 -16.22 18.82 -14.21
N ASP A 32 -16.02 19.93 -13.51
CA ASP A 32 -16.99 21.01 -13.41
C ASP A 32 -17.09 21.71 -14.75
N GLU A 33 -18.28 21.69 -15.35
CA GLU A 33 -18.85 22.73 -16.24
C GLU A 33 -19.96 22.10 -17.08
N ARG A 34 -21.21 22.15 -16.61
CA ARG A 34 -22.43 22.35 -17.44
C ARG A 34 -23.57 22.84 -16.56
N ASP A 35 -23.53 24.13 -16.24
CA ASP A 35 -24.69 24.85 -15.75
C ASP A 35 -25.32 25.67 -16.88
N LYS A 36 -26.65 25.79 -16.82
CA LYS A 36 -27.55 26.68 -17.60
C LYS A 36 -28.18 26.13 -18.89
N ILE A 37 -29.33 25.45 -18.73
CA ILE A 37 -30.59 25.81 -19.43
C ILE A 37 -31.76 25.55 -18.47
N ARG A 38 -32.40 26.60 -17.94
CA ARG A 38 -33.65 26.50 -17.15
C ARG A 38 -34.84 26.84 -18.05
N LEU A 39 -35.70 25.86 -18.30
CA LEU A 39 -37.02 26.07 -18.91
C LEU A 39 -38.11 26.15 -17.82
N PRO A 40 -39.23 26.87 -18.07
CA PRO A 40 -40.22 27.20 -17.04
C PRO A 40 -41.04 25.98 -16.63
N ARG A 41 -41.15 25.76 -15.30
CA ARG A 41 -41.89 24.66 -14.68
C ARG A 41 -43.41 24.87 -14.82
N LYS A 42 -44.07 24.02 -15.61
CA LYS A 42 -45.53 23.81 -15.53
C LYS A 42 -45.87 23.15 -14.17
N LYS A 43 -46.97 23.61 -13.56
CA LYS A 43 -47.50 23.12 -12.26
C LYS A 43 -47.60 21.58 -12.24
N PRO A 44 -47.20 20.90 -11.14
CA PRO A 44 -47.19 19.45 -11.11
C PRO A 44 -48.62 18.92 -11.01
N ARG A 45 -49.06 18.17 -12.02
CA ARG A 45 -50.07 17.14 -11.82
C ARG A 45 -49.51 16.17 -10.77
N ILE A 46 -50.28 15.84 -9.74
CA ILE A 46 -49.93 14.82 -8.74
C ILE A 46 -49.98 13.46 -9.46
N ALA A 47 -48.95 13.19 -10.27
CA ALA A 47 -48.65 11.84 -10.69
C ALA A 47 -48.16 11.12 -9.44
N LYS A 48 -48.80 10.00 -9.08
CA LYS A 48 -48.28 9.07 -8.07
C LYS A 48 -46.81 8.82 -8.44
N LYS A 49 -45.87 9.41 -7.70
CA LYS A 49 -44.44 9.20 -7.93
C LYS A 49 -44.23 7.70 -7.84
N ARG A 50 -43.80 7.07 -8.95
CA ARG A 50 -43.38 5.67 -8.92
C ARG A 50 -42.29 5.57 -7.85
N LEU A 51 -42.49 4.70 -6.87
CA LEU A 51 -41.44 4.40 -5.90
C LEU A 51 -40.27 3.82 -6.68
N THR A 52 -39.13 4.48 -6.58
CA THR A 52 -37.88 4.07 -7.22
C THR A 52 -36.83 3.91 -6.12
N LEU A 53 -35.71 3.23 -6.40
CA LEU A 53 -34.60 3.18 -5.43
C LEU A 53 -34.15 4.59 -4.99
N ASN A 54 -34.27 5.58 -5.87
CA ASN A 54 -33.96 6.99 -5.57
C ASN A 54 -34.93 7.66 -4.60
N SER A 55 -36.07 7.04 -4.27
CA SER A 55 -37.01 7.55 -3.25
C SER A 55 -36.78 6.95 -1.87
N LEU A 56 -35.81 6.04 -1.71
CA LEU A 56 -35.44 5.50 -0.40
C LEU A 56 -34.60 6.50 0.40
N PRO A 57 -34.70 6.47 1.75
CA PRO A 57 -33.77 7.19 2.63
C PRO A 57 -32.32 6.79 2.37
N GLN A 58 -31.40 7.74 2.57
CA GLN A 58 -29.96 7.56 2.37
C GLN A 58 -29.41 6.35 3.13
N ASP A 59 -29.82 6.15 4.39
CA ASP A 59 -29.35 5.06 5.24
C ASP A 59 -29.74 3.68 4.66
N ILE A 60 -30.94 3.59 4.05
CA ILE A 60 -31.38 2.35 3.40
C ILE A 60 -30.54 2.09 2.15
N ILE A 61 -30.23 3.12 1.37
CA ILE A 61 -29.38 3.01 0.18
C ILE A 61 -27.96 2.58 0.56
N GLN A 62 -27.41 3.12 1.64
CA GLN A 62 -26.12 2.72 2.17
C GLN A 62 -26.12 1.26 2.63
N LYS A 63 -27.16 0.82 3.35
CA LYS A 63 -27.32 -0.59 3.71
C LYS A 63 -27.43 -1.49 2.49
N ILE A 64 -28.26 -1.13 1.51
CA ILE A 64 -28.36 -1.86 0.24
C ILE A 64 -26.99 -1.96 -0.42
N PHE A 65 -26.22 -0.87 -0.45
CA PHE A 65 -24.88 -0.85 -1.03
C PHE A 65 -23.93 -1.83 -0.31
N ILE A 66 -23.93 -1.81 1.03
CA ILE A 66 -23.11 -2.71 1.86
C ILE A 66 -23.45 -4.18 1.58
N TYR A 67 -24.73 -4.55 1.62
CA TYR A 67 -25.17 -5.94 1.41
C TYR A 67 -25.10 -6.42 -0.04
N SER A 68 -25.07 -5.49 -1.01
CA SER A 68 -24.84 -5.86 -2.42
C SER A 68 -23.40 -6.34 -2.69
N GLY A 69 -22.50 -6.01 -1.77
CA GLY A 69 -21.14 -6.51 -1.68
C GLY A 69 -20.15 -6.11 -2.78
N LYS A 70 -19.15 -6.97 -2.99
CA LYS A 70 -17.97 -6.68 -3.82
C LYS A 70 -18.37 -6.35 -5.28
N ASN A 71 -17.71 -5.35 -5.87
CA ASN A 71 -17.92 -4.86 -7.26
C ASN A 71 -19.25 -4.14 -7.52
N ASN A 72 -19.81 -3.49 -6.51
CA ASN A 72 -21.05 -2.74 -6.67
C ASN A 72 -20.87 -1.43 -7.48
N SER A 73 -21.64 -1.28 -8.56
CA SER A 73 -21.63 -0.10 -9.43
C SER A 73 -22.65 0.99 -9.05
N LEU A 74 -23.41 0.80 -7.97
CA LEU A 74 -24.41 1.76 -7.47
C LEU A 74 -23.90 3.21 -7.41
N PRO A 75 -22.69 3.53 -6.88
CA PRO A 75 -22.21 4.91 -6.81
C PRO A 75 -22.09 5.61 -8.17
N PHE A 76 -21.97 4.86 -9.26
CA PHE A 76 -21.75 5.40 -10.61
C PHE A 76 -23.04 5.56 -11.42
N LEU A 77 -24.18 5.06 -10.92
CA LEU A 77 -25.42 5.08 -11.69
C LEU A 77 -25.97 6.49 -11.89
N ASN A 78 -25.93 7.33 -10.86
CA ASN A 78 -26.38 8.72 -10.94
C ASN A 78 -25.81 9.56 -9.78
N ARG A 79 -25.98 10.89 -9.89
CA ARG A 79 -25.53 11.87 -8.89
C ARG A 79 -26.09 11.60 -7.49
N PHE A 80 -27.32 11.09 -7.38
CA PHE A 80 -27.95 10.83 -6.08
C PHE A 80 -27.25 9.68 -5.35
N PHE A 81 -26.97 8.56 -6.02
CA PHE A 81 -26.20 7.47 -5.44
C PHE A 81 -24.75 7.88 -5.15
N TYR A 82 -24.12 8.62 -6.06
CA TYR A 82 -22.77 9.14 -5.83
C TYR A 82 -22.67 9.96 -4.53
N VAL A 83 -23.62 10.88 -4.31
CA VAL A 83 -23.66 11.71 -3.09
C VAL A 83 -23.98 10.86 -1.86
N SER A 84 -24.95 9.95 -1.97
CA SER A 84 -25.41 9.11 -0.85
C SER A 84 -24.38 8.06 -0.42
N LEU A 85 -23.56 7.59 -1.35
CA LEU A 85 -22.54 6.54 -1.18
C LEU A 85 -21.12 7.11 -1.19
N ARG A 86 -20.96 8.43 -0.98
CA ARG A 86 -19.64 9.02 -0.83
C ARG A 86 -18.93 8.35 0.37
N PRO A 87 -17.68 7.88 0.20
CA PRO A 87 -16.95 7.21 1.27
C PRO A 87 -16.89 8.10 2.52
N ASN A 88 -17.34 7.55 3.64
CA ASN A 88 -17.23 8.11 4.97
C ASN A 88 -16.87 6.97 5.94
N GLY A 89 -16.34 7.29 7.13
CA GLY A 89 -15.83 6.27 8.06
C GLY A 89 -16.85 5.18 8.38
N ILE A 90 -18.08 5.57 8.72
CA ILE A 90 -19.16 4.63 9.08
C ILE A 90 -19.50 3.69 7.91
N LEU A 91 -19.62 4.23 6.69
CA LEU A 91 -19.93 3.46 5.50
C LEU A 91 -18.79 2.51 5.13
N ILE A 92 -17.53 2.96 5.25
CA ILE A 92 -16.35 2.14 4.98
C ILE A 92 -16.25 1.02 6.00
N GLU A 93 -16.38 1.33 7.29
CA GLU A 93 -16.35 0.37 8.38
C GLU A 93 -17.44 -0.69 8.21
N GLY A 94 -18.70 -0.28 8.03
CA GLY A 94 -19.80 -1.21 7.78
C GLY A 94 -19.58 -2.06 6.53
N TYR A 95 -18.99 -1.50 5.48
CA TYR A 95 -18.63 -2.25 4.27
C TYR A 95 -17.53 -3.28 4.53
N ILE A 96 -16.50 -2.95 5.32
CA ILE A 96 -15.43 -3.88 5.72
C ILE A 96 -15.99 -5.03 6.56
N TRP A 97 -16.78 -4.72 7.58
CA TRP A 97 -17.38 -5.72 8.46
C TRP A 97 -18.25 -6.70 7.69
N GLU A 98 -19.09 -6.22 6.78
CA GLU A 98 -19.99 -7.10 6.03
C GLU A 98 -19.27 -7.92 4.95
N ASN A 99 -18.26 -7.35 4.28
CA ASN A 99 -17.71 -7.95 3.04
C ASN A 99 -16.31 -8.55 3.17
N TYR A 100 -15.60 -8.23 4.23
CA TYR A 100 -14.23 -8.66 4.46
C TYR A 100 -14.01 -9.27 5.83
N ILE A 101 -14.94 -9.14 6.77
CA ILE A 101 -14.86 -9.86 8.04
C ILE A 101 -15.81 -11.06 7.99
N SER A 102 -15.28 -12.22 8.34
CA SER A 102 -16.04 -13.47 8.40
C SER A 102 -15.92 -14.07 9.79
N ASP A 103 -16.94 -14.81 10.22
CA ASP A 103 -16.90 -15.55 11.47
C ASP A 103 -16.14 -16.86 11.27
N LEU A 104 -15.05 -17.07 12.01
CA LEU A 104 -14.34 -18.35 12.01
C LEU A 104 -15.22 -19.50 12.51
N ASN A 105 -16.16 -19.21 13.40
CA ASN A 105 -17.02 -20.19 14.04
C ASN A 105 -18.36 -20.35 13.31
N GLU A 106 -18.52 -19.80 12.08
CA GLU A 106 -19.78 -19.84 11.31
C GLU A 106 -20.37 -21.25 11.15
N LEU A 107 -19.52 -22.28 11.09
CA LEU A 107 -19.96 -23.68 10.94
C LEU A 107 -20.13 -24.42 12.27
N LEU A 108 -19.73 -23.81 13.40
CA LEU A 108 -19.86 -24.43 14.71
C LEU A 108 -21.28 -24.26 15.25
N PRO A 109 -21.78 -25.21 16.06
CA PRO A 109 -23.10 -25.09 16.69
C PRO A 109 -23.14 -24.04 17.81
N GLU A 110 -21.98 -23.62 18.34
CA GLU A 110 -21.86 -22.57 19.35
C GLU A 110 -21.58 -21.21 18.71
N ASN A 111 -22.42 -20.20 19.03
CA ASN A 111 -22.46 -18.90 18.36
C ASN A 111 -21.49 -17.85 18.92
N ASP A 112 -20.29 -18.27 19.33
CA ASP A 112 -19.27 -17.30 19.73
C ASP A 112 -18.57 -16.75 18.48
N PHE A 113 -18.92 -15.51 18.12
CA PHE A 113 -18.38 -14.84 16.93
C PHE A 113 -16.88 -14.56 17.07
N VAL A 114 -16.08 -15.10 16.14
CA VAL A 114 -14.62 -14.91 16.08
C VAL A 114 -14.25 -14.27 14.74
N PRO A 115 -14.01 -12.95 14.70
CA PRO A 115 -13.83 -12.21 13.46
C PRO A 115 -12.47 -12.48 12.79
N ILE A 116 -12.49 -12.85 11.51
CA ILE A 116 -11.33 -12.97 10.66
C ILE A 116 -11.41 -11.96 9.51
N LEU A 117 -10.34 -11.23 9.27
CA LEU A 117 -10.22 -10.28 8.18
C LEU A 117 -9.65 -10.93 6.91
N ASP A 118 -10.36 -10.77 5.79
CA ASP A 118 -9.89 -11.12 4.46
C ASP A 118 -8.83 -10.11 3.99
N SER A 119 -7.60 -10.60 3.80
CA SER A 119 -6.46 -9.86 3.28
C SER A 119 -6.68 -9.19 1.92
N ASN A 120 -7.71 -9.59 1.15
CA ASN A 120 -8.09 -8.86 -0.07
C ASN A 120 -8.59 -7.43 0.22
N VAL A 121 -8.93 -7.10 1.47
CA VAL A 121 -9.31 -5.74 1.87
C VAL A 121 -8.22 -4.72 1.53
N PHE A 122 -6.95 -5.13 1.57
CA PHE A 122 -5.80 -4.27 1.32
C PHE A 122 -5.61 -3.92 -0.16
N GLN A 123 -6.23 -4.66 -1.09
CA GLN A 123 -6.13 -4.37 -2.52
C GLN A 123 -6.89 -3.08 -2.91
N ASN A 124 -7.83 -2.65 -2.06
CA ASN A 124 -8.55 -1.40 -2.27
C ASN A 124 -7.85 -0.26 -1.52
N GLY A 125 -7.30 0.71 -2.25
CA GLY A 125 -6.56 1.82 -1.66
C GLY A 125 -7.38 2.69 -0.67
N ILE A 126 -8.69 2.81 -0.87
CA ILE A 126 -9.57 3.55 0.05
C ILE A 126 -9.72 2.80 1.37
N LEU A 127 -9.94 1.48 1.31
CA LEU A 127 -10.05 0.64 2.51
C LEU A 127 -8.71 0.54 3.25
N LEU A 128 -7.60 0.39 2.51
CA LEU A 128 -6.26 0.38 3.07
C LEU A 128 -5.94 1.69 3.79
N LYS A 129 -6.26 2.84 3.18
CA LYS A 129 -6.09 4.15 3.82
C LYS A 129 -6.94 4.27 5.09
N TYR A 130 -8.20 3.84 5.04
CA TYR A 130 -9.08 3.86 6.20
C TYR A 130 -8.55 3.01 7.34
N LEU A 131 -8.10 1.77 7.07
CA LEU A 131 -7.53 0.87 8.07
C LEU A 131 -6.22 1.42 8.64
N ASN A 132 -5.41 2.10 7.83
CA ASN A 132 -4.21 2.77 8.30
C ASN A 132 -4.51 3.91 9.28
N GLU A 133 -5.55 4.71 9.00
CA GLU A 133 -6.01 5.79 9.87
C GLU A 133 -6.74 5.26 11.13
N ASN A 134 -7.37 4.09 11.04
CA ASN A 134 -8.19 3.48 12.10
C ASN A 134 -7.63 2.09 12.48
N SER A 135 -6.36 2.06 12.89
CA SER A 135 -5.65 0.81 13.21
C SER A 135 -6.26 0.02 14.39
N SER A 136 -7.16 0.64 15.17
CA SER A 136 -7.92 -0.03 16.23
C SER A 136 -8.89 -1.09 15.73
N VAL A 137 -9.31 -1.04 14.46
CA VAL A 137 -10.14 -2.08 13.85
C VAL A 137 -9.45 -3.44 13.95
N LEU A 138 -8.12 -3.49 13.81
CA LEU A 138 -7.36 -4.74 13.93
C LEU A 138 -7.36 -5.32 15.35
N ASP A 139 -7.60 -4.53 16.39
CA ASP A 139 -7.67 -5.04 17.77
C ASP A 139 -8.91 -5.93 18.00
N SER A 140 -9.94 -5.72 17.18
CA SER A 140 -11.15 -6.52 17.19
C SER A 140 -11.07 -7.77 16.32
N VAL A 141 -10.04 -7.88 15.47
CA VAL A 141 -9.86 -8.98 14.52
C VAL A 141 -8.97 -10.05 15.14
N PHE A 142 -9.39 -11.30 15.03
CA PHE A 142 -8.63 -12.44 15.54
C PHE A 142 -7.44 -12.79 14.63
N ASN A 143 -7.67 -12.84 13.31
CA ASN A 143 -6.63 -13.19 12.33
C ASN A 143 -6.87 -12.53 10.96
N VAL A 144 -5.83 -12.43 10.15
CA VAL A 144 -5.87 -11.91 8.77
C VAL A 144 -5.45 -13.00 7.80
N VAL A 145 -6.37 -13.45 6.94
CA VAL A 145 -6.12 -14.58 6.02
C VAL A 145 -6.63 -14.30 4.60
N LYS A 146 -6.30 -15.15 3.63
CA LYS A 146 -6.87 -15.06 2.28
C LYS A 146 -8.30 -15.59 2.27
N GLN A 147 -9.19 -14.97 1.49
CA GLN A 147 -10.59 -15.39 1.36
C GLN A 147 -10.77 -16.90 1.12
N ASP A 148 -9.95 -17.48 0.24
CA ASP A 148 -10.03 -18.90 -0.12
C ASP A 148 -9.68 -19.83 1.05
N SER A 149 -8.89 -19.35 2.00
CA SER A 149 -8.48 -20.08 3.20
C SER A 149 -9.52 -20.06 4.31
N ILE A 150 -10.42 -19.05 4.34
CA ILE A 150 -11.43 -18.89 5.40
C ILE A 150 -12.32 -20.14 5.50
N LYS A 151 -12.86 -20.60 4.36
CA LYS A 151 -13.74 -21.78 4.32
C LYS A 151 -13.02 -23.06 4.71
N ALA A 152 -11.73 -23.17 4.39
CA ALA A 152 -10.93 -24.32 4.78
C ALA A 152 -10.73 -24.34 6.30
N LEU A 153 -10.38 -23.18 6.90
CA LEU A 153 -10.21 -23.02 8.34
C LEU A 153 -11.51 -23.28 9.12
N GLN A 154 -12.65 -22.77 8.64
CA GLN A 154 -13.96 -23.04 9.25
C GLN A 154 -14.27 -24.56 9.29
N ARG A 155 -13.95 -25.29 8.22
CA ARG A 155 -14.15 -26.75 8.16
C ARG A 155 -13.17 -27.52 9.05
N GLU A 156 -11.90 -27.13 9.04
CA GLU A 156 -10.89 -27.72 9.92
C GLU A 156 -11.28 -27.57 11.39
N ARG A 157 -11.77 -26.39 11.77
CA ARG A 157 -12.25 -26.12 13.13
C ARG A 157 -13.49 -26.92 13.49
N LEU A 158 -14.41 -27.14 12.54
CA LEU A 158 -15.56 -28.03 12.73
C LEU A 158 -15.11 -29.47 13.00
N VAL A 159 -14.15 -29.99 12.23
CA VAL A 159 -13.60 -31.34 12.47
C VAL A 159 -12.98 -31.44 13.87
N LEU A 160 -12.16 -30.45 14.26
CA LEU A 160 -11.57 -30.41 15.60
C LEU A 160 -12.64 -30.35 16.71
N TYR A 161 -13.75 -29.66 16.47
CA TYR A 161 -14.87 -29.58 17.40
C TYR A 161 -15.60 -30.93 17.51
N GLU A 162 -15.91 -31.57 16.38
CA GLU A 162 -16.55 -32.89 16.33
C GLU A 162 -15.69 -33.99 16.98
N ASP A 163 -14.37 -33.89 16.84
CA ASP A 163 -13.40 -34.79 17.47
C ASP A 163 -13.16 -34.49 18.97
N GLY A 164 -13.76 -33.44 19.53
CA GLY A 164 -13.56 -33.02 20.92
C GLY A 164 -12.17 -32.45 21.23
N ASN A 165 -11.39 -32.12 20.21
CA ASN A 165 -10.02 -31.62 20.31
C ASN A 165 -9.93 -30.08 20.32
N LEU A 166 -11.05 -29.38 20.09
CA LEU A 166 -11.11 -27.93 20.16
C LEU A 166 -11.12 -27.45 21.62
N SER A 167 -9.93 -27.25 22.19
CA SER A 167 -9.74 -26.87 23.60
C SER A 167 -10.32 -25.51 24.01
N ASP A 168 -10.46 -24.57 23.07
CA ASP A 168 -11.04 -23.24 23.28
C ASP A 168 -11.66 -22.72 21.98
N ILE A 169 -12.96 -22.40 22.03
CA ILE A 169 -13.78 -21.90 20.91
C ILE A 169 -13.38 -20.47 20.54
N ARG A 170 -12.78 -19.72 21.48
CA ARG A 170 -12.18 -18.41 21.25
C ARG A 170 -10.67 -18.48 21.05
N GLY A 171 -10.08 -19.66 21.27
CA GLY A 171 -8.65 -19.90 21.25
C GLY A 171 -8.07 -20.13 19.86
N SER A 172 -6.78 -19.81 19.74
CA SER A 172 -6.00 -19.88 18.50
C SER A 172 -5.53 -21.29 18.20
N HIS A 173 -6.39 -22.09 17.59
CA HIS A 173 -5.94 -23.28 16.84
C HIS A 173 -5.31 -22.90 15.49
N ILE A 174 -5.51 -21.67 15.03
CA ILE A 174 -4.88 -21.17 13.81
C ILE A 174 -3.45 -20.72 14.14
N LEU A 175 -2.50 -21.61 13.92
CA LEU A 175 -1.09 -21.24 13.95
C LEU A 175 -0.83 -20.35 12.72
N VAL A 176 -0.61 -19.06 12.94
CA VAL A 176 0.24 -18.32 12.01
C VAL A 176 1.55 -19.10 11.98
N ASN A 177 1.93 -19.61 10.82
CA ASN A 177 3.17 -20.36 10.73
C ASN A 177 4.31 -19.38 11.00
N HIS A 178 5.07 -19.62 12.05
CA HIS A 178 6.27 -18.85 12.36
C HIS A 178 7.51 -19.62 11.92
N ASP A 179 8.53 -18.88 11.51
CA ASP A 179 9.86 -19.43 11.33
C ASP A 179 10.44 -19.84 12.69
N LEU A 180 10.92 -21.08 12.80
CA LEU A 180 11.43 -21.65 14.05
C LEU A 180 12.63 -20.90 14.60
N ASP A 181 13.44 -20.29 13.71
CA ASP A 181 14.68 -19.62 14.10
C ASP A 181 14.47 -18.14 14.45
N SER A 182 13.50 -17.47 13.81
CA SER A 182 13.29 -16.03 13.96
C SER A 182 12.02 -15.63 14.73
N ASP A 183 11.12 -16.59 15.01
CA ASP A 183 9.80 -16.36 15.59
C ASP A 183 8.99 -15.28 14.83
N LYS A 184 9.25 -15.16 13.52
CA LYS A 184 8.55 -14.24 12.62
C LYS A 184 7.54 -15.01 11.78
N PRO A 185 6.41 -14.40 11.38
CA PRO A 185 5.47 -15.04 10.47
C PRO A 185 6.15 -15.50 9.19
N LEU A 186 5.69 -16.58 8.59
CA LEU A 186 6.18 -17.03 7.29
C LEU A 186 5.53 -16.27 6.13
N GLN A 187 4.37 -15.66 6.36
CA GLN A 187 3.59 -15.01 5.32
C GLN A 187 4.16 -13.63 4.97
N ASP A 188 4.32 -13.36 3.67
CA ASP A 188 4.75 -12.05 3.19
C ASP A 188 3.63 -11.01 3.27
N PHE A 189 3.98 -9.74 3.45
CA PHE A 189 3.02 -8.64 3.32
C PHE A 189 2.31 -8.69 1.96
N PRO A 190 1.00 -8.36 1.90
CA PRO A 190 0.29 -8.29 0.64
C PRO A 190 0.93 -7.30 -0.35
N HIS A 191 0.85 -7.60 -1.65
CA HIS A 191 1.48 -6.78 -2.71
C HIS A 191 1.04 -5.30 -2.68
N ALA A 192 -0.17 -5.00 -2.20
CA ALA A 192 -0.66 -3.63 -2.05
C ALA A 192 0.24 -2.74 -1.17
N PHE A 193 0.92 -3.31 -0.17
CA PHE A 193 1.84 -2.56 0.70
C PHE A 193 3.11 -2.15 -0.03
N TYR A 194 3.59 -2.99 -0.95
CA TYR A 194 4.75 -2.70 -1.79
C TYR A 194 4.47 -1.59 -2.81
N ASN A 195 3.22 -1.46 -3.24
CA ASN A 195 2.78 -0.40 -4.17
C ASN A 195 2.39 0.91 -3.46
N CYS A 196 2.41 0.95 -2.12
CA CYS A 196 2.01 2.12 -1.35
C CYS A 196 3.11 2.58 -0.36
N PRO A 197 4.28 3.07 -0.86
CA PRO A 197 5.40 3.46 0.00
C PRO A 197 5.07 4.51 1.07
N ILE A 198 4.08 5.38 0.82
CA ILE A 198 3.65 6.42 1.75
C ILE A 198 3.23 5.88 3.12
N LEU A 199 2.74 4.64 3.21
CA LEU A 199 2.36 4.01 4.49
C LEU A 199 3.52 3.97 5.48
N PHE A 200 4.75 3.79 4.99
CA PHE A 200 5.95 3.71 5.82
C PHE A 200 6.41 5.08 6.33
N PHE A 201 5.84 6.19 5.83
CA PHE A 201 6.15 7.55 6.25
C PHE A 201 5.20 8.11 7.31
N HIS A 202 4.06 7.45 7.57
CA HIS A 202 3.10 7.82 8.64
C HIS A 202 3.62 7.45 10.04
N ASN A 203 4.83 7.91 10.38
CA ASN A 203 5.45 7.79 11.70
C ASN A 203 5.44 9.16 12.38
N ASP A 204 5.18 9.20 13.68
CA ASP A 204 5.44 10.39 14.47
C ASP A 204 6.91 10.41 14.94
N ILE A 205 7.72 11.17 14.22
CA ILE A 205 9.16 11.31 14.50
C ILE A 205 9.47 12.45 15.47
N ARG A 206 8.45 13.19 15.94
CA ARG A 206 8.62 14.30 16.89
C ARG A 206 8.70 13.78 18.32
N GLU A 207 8.05 12.66 18.59
CA GLU A 207 8.13 11.97 19.87
C GLU A 207 9.50 11.31 20.11
N LYS A 208 9.83 11.10 21.38
CA LYS A 208 11.06 10.43 21.81
C LYS A 208 10.70 9.35 22.84
N PRO A 209 10.67 8.06 22.47
CA PRO A 209 11.03 7.50 21.17
C PRO A 209 10.00 7.83 20.06
N PRO A 210 10.40 7.75 18.77
CA PRO A 210 9.48 7.94 17.65
C PRO A 210 8.40 6.86 17.65
N VAL A 211 7.18 7.24 17.30
CA VAL A 211 6.04 6.31 17.19
C VAL A 211 5.90 5.87 15.74
N TYR A 212 6.22 4.59 15.48
CA TYR A 212 6.03 4.00 14.16
C TYR A 212 4.55 3.78 13.86
N ASN A 213 4.25 3.62 12.57
CA ASN A 213 2.92 3.31 12.07
C ASN A 213 2.33 2.06 12.75
N GLN A 214 1.34 2.28 13.62
CA GLN A 214 0.70 1.23 14.43
C GLN A 214 -0.06 0.20 13.59
N PHE A 215 -0.61 0.60 12.44
CA PHE A 215 -1.30 -0.33 11.54
C PHE A 215 -0.32 -1.38 11.00
N LEU A 216 0.86 -0.96 10.55
CA LEU A 216 1.89 -1.88 10.05
C LEU A 216 2.46 -2.77 11.16
N LEU A 217 2.66 -2.22 12.36
CA LEU A 217 3.13 -2.99 13.51
C LEU A 217 2.13 -4.08 13.93
N LYS A 218 0.82 -3.76 13.96
CA LYS A 218 -0.21 -4.76 14.26
C LYS A 218 -0.30 -5.84 13.20
N LEU A 219 -0.11 -5.48 11.93
CA LEU A 219 -0.04 -6.48 10.86
C LEU A 219 1.20 -7.37 10.92
N HIS A 220 2.24 -6.94 11.63
CA HIS A 220 3.47 -7.72 11.76
C HIS A 220 3.29 -9.04 12.50
N SER A 221 2.25 -9.20 13.31
CA SER A 221 1.92 -10.50 13.93
C SER A 221 1.42 -11.53 12.92
N TYR A 222 1.04 -11.09 11.71
CA TYR A 222 0.52 -11.95 10.64
C TYR A 222 1.45 -11.99 9.43
N PHE A 223 2.22 -10.92 9.20
CA PHE A 223 3.03 -10.74 8.00
C PHE A 223 4.45 -10.26 8.32
N THR A 224 5.39 -10.65 7.47
CA THR A 224 6.78 -10.17 7.45
C THR A 224 7.12 -9.65 6.07
N VAL A 225 8.00 -8.65 5.96
CA VAL A 225 8.50 -8.18 4.67
C VAL A 225 9.58 -9.14 4.18
N LYS A 226 9.30 -9.93 3.14
CA LYS A 226 10.27 -10.86 2.55
C LYS A 226 11.27 -10.20 1.61
N GLN A 227 10.90 -9.07 0.99
CA GLN A 227 11.73 -8.37 0.00
C GLN A 227 12.13 -6.96 0.47
N ALA A 228 12.85 -6.90 1.60
CA ALA A 228 13.17 -5.63 2.26
C ALA A 228 13.99 -4.68 1.38
N SER A 229 15.05 -5.15 0.71
CA SER A 229 15.88 -4.29 -0.15
C SER A 229 15.07 -3.67 -1.29
N TRP A 230 14.29 -4.48 -2.00
CA TRP A 230 13.46 -4.01 -3.11
C TRP A 230 12.40 -2.99 -2.66
N LEU A 231 11.72 -3.25 -1.54
CA LEU A 231 10.78 -2.30 -0.96
C LEU A 231 11.46 -0.98 -0.55
N CYS A 232 12.66 -1.08 0.03
CA CYS A 232 13.44 0.09 0.43
C CYS A 232 13.92 0.93 -0.76
N GLU A 233 14.31 0.30 -1.88
CA GLU A 233 14.57 1.01 -3.14
C GLU A 233 13.34 1.78 -3.61
N MET A 234 12.15 1.13 -3.58
CA MET A 234 10.90 1.79 -3.97
C MET A 234 10.51 2.95 -3.06
N ILE A 235 10.79 2.82 -1.76
CA ILE A 235 10.60 3.90 -0.77
C ILE A 235 11.54 5.06 -1.04
N VAL A 236 12.81 4.79 -1.38
CA VAL A 236 13.80 5.82 -1.72
C VAL A 236 13.36 6.57 -2.99
N GLU A 237 12.99 5.86 -4.04
CA GLU A 237 12.50 6.49 -5.28
C GLU A 237 11.24 7.32 -5.03
N TRP A 238 10.26 6.76 -4.31
CA TRP A 238 9.03 7.49 -3.96
C TRP A 238 9.34 8.77 -3.17
N PHE A 239 10.28 8.71 -2.22
CA PHE A 239 10.68 9.85 -1.41
C PHE A 239 11.22 11.02 -2.22
N PHE A 240 11.98 10.75 -3.28
CA PHE A 240 12.58 11.78 -4.12
C PHE A 240 11.61 12.32 -5.20
N TRP A 241 10.74 11.46 -5.74
CA TRP A 241 9.95 11.79 -6.93
C TRP A 241 8.46 12.05 -6.69
N LYS A 242 7.87 11.53 -5.60
CA LYS A 242 6.42 11.55 -5.37
C LYS A 242 5.98 12.18 -4.03
N ASN A 243 6.91 12.45 -3.14
CA ASN A 243 6.66 12.98 -1.80
C ASN A 243 6.27 14.47 -1.78
N ASP A 244 6.51 15.23 -2.86
CA ASP A 244 6.20 16.68 -2.96
C ASP A 244 6.76 17.54 -1.79
N GLY A 245 7.77 17.01 -1.08
CA GLY A 245 8.39 17.63 0.08
C GLY A 245 7.54 17.62 1.35
N GLU A 246 6.55 16.73 1.48
CA GLU A 246 5.80 16.53 2.72
C GLU A 246 6.69 15.94 3.82
N PHE A 247 7.53 14.97 3.45
CA PHE A 247 8.45 14.28 4.35
C PHE A 247 9.91 14.70 4.09
N GLY A 248 10.66 15.02 5.14
CA GLY A 248 12.11 15.27 5.05
C GLY A 248 12.97 14.02 5.24
N ILE A 249 14.28 14.12 5.01
CA ILE A 249 15.25 13.01 5.04
C ILE A 249 15.18 12.16 6.31
N ASN A 250 14.90 12.77 7.48
CA ASN A 250 14.75 12.00 8.72
C ASN A 250 13.60 10.98 8.65
N HIS A 251 12.48 11.34 8.02
CA HIS A 251 11.35 10.42 7.83
C HIS A 251 11.75 9.24 6.93
N LEU A 252 12.54 9.47 5.88
CA LEU A 252 13.09 8.38 5.06
C LEU A 252 13.88 7.38 5.92
N PHE A 253 14.78 7.88 6.78
CA PHE A 253 15.52 7.01 7.70
C PHE A 253 14.61 6.22 8.64
N TYR A 254 13.47 6.76 9.07
CA TYR A 254 12.52 6.03 9.92
C TYR A 254 11.69 5.02 9.13
N ALA A 255 11.25 5.38 7.93
CA ALA A 255 10.55 4.47 7.01
C ALA A 255 11.40 3.24 6.71
N LEU A 256 12.69 3.41 6.39
CA LEU A 256 13.59 2.31 6.09
C LEU A 256 13.88 1.43 7.33
N ASN A 257 13.98 2.01 8.54
CA ASN A 257 14.08 1.16 9.74
C ASN A 257 12.81 0.36 9.96
N LEU A 258 11.65 0.97 9.71
CA LEU A 258 10.37 0.28 9.89
C LEU A 258 10.31 -0.94 8.97
N VAL A 259 10.71 -0.79 7.70
CA VAL A 259 10.82 -1.94 6.78
C VAL A 259 11.77 -3.02 7.32
N LEU A 260 12.96 -2.63 7.78
CA LEU A 260 13.93 -3.57 8.36
C LEU A 260 13.48 -4.18 9.69
N HIS A 261 12.60 -3.52 10.41
CA HIS A 261 12.00 -4.04 11.63
C HIS A 261 10.92 -5.08 11.31
N LEU A 262 10.14 -4.83 10.27
CA LEU A 262 9.07 -5.70 9.79
C LEU A 262 9.56 -6.85 8.91
N SER A 263 10.84 -6.86 8.51
CA SER A 263 11.39 -7.88 7.61
C SER A 263 11.87 -9.13 8.33
N ASP A 264 12.08 -10.21 7.59
CA ASP A 264 12.63 -11.48 8.10
C ASP A 264 14.15 -11.50 8.16
N LEU A 265 14.81 -10.36 7.92
CA LEU A 265 16.26 -10.27 8.00
C LEU A 265 16.75 -10.56 9.43
N SER A 266 17.81 -11.38 9.52
CA SER A 266 18.47 -11.72 10.79
C SER A 266 19.27 -10.56 11.36
N THR A 267 19.63 -9.58 10.52
CA THR A 267 20.32 -8.36 10.91
C THR A 267 19.53 -7.14 10.42
N HIS A 268 19.55 -6.05 11.18
CA HIS A 268 18.98 -4.77 10.76
C HIS A 268 19.89 -4.04 9.74
N SER A 269 20.35 -4.77 8.72
CA SER A 269 21.26 -4.29 7.67
C SER A 269 20.87 -4.89 6.31
N PHE A 270 21.15 -4.17 5.23
CA PHE A 270 20.94 -4.70 3.87
C PHE A 270 22.13 -5.57 3.42
N HIS A 271 21.83 -6.64 2.68
CA HIS A 271 22.84 -7.56 2.15
C HIS A 271 23.31 -7.24 0.72
N ASN A 272 22.69 -6.23 0.07
CA ASN A 272 23.03 -5.76 -1.28
C ASN A 272 23.21 -4.23 -1.30
N ALA A 273 23.94 -3.72 -2.30
CA ALA A 273 24.27 -2.30 -2.40
C ALA A 273 23.14 -1.46 -3.03
N ASP A 274 22.08 -2.10 -3.52
CA ASP A 274 21.09 -1.52 -4.41
C ASP A 274 20.33 -0.34 -3.78
N VAL A 275 19.95 -0.44 -2.51
CA VAL A 275 19.30 0.66 -1.78
C VAL A 275 20.24 1.87 -1.64
N LEU A 276 21.52 1.63 -1.33
CA LEU A 276 22.53 2.70 -1.24
C LEU A 276 22.79 3.34 -2.61
N ILE A 277 22.87 2.51 -3.66
CA ILE A 277 23.00 2.95 -5.04
C ILE A 277 21.83 3.85 -5.42
N SER A 278 20.60 3.41 -5.18
CA SER A 278 19.38 4.19 -5.46
C SER A 278 19.41 5.54 -4.73
N LEU A 279 19.80 5.56 -3.45
CA LEU A 279 19.97 6.80 -2.70
C LEU A 279 21.02 7.73 -3.32
N ILE A 280 22.18 7.20 -3.71
CA ILE A 280 23.28 7.99 -4.31
C ILE A 280 22.86 8.57 -5.66
N VAL A 281 22.24 7.77 -6.52
CA VAL A 281 21.75 8.19 -7.85
C VAL A 281 20.78 9.35 -7.71
N ASN A 282 19.78 9.22 -6.85
CA ASN A 282 18.78 10.28 -6.61
C ASN A 282 19.40 11.55 -5.99
N LEU A 283 20.43 11.41 -5.15
CA LEU A 283 21.10 12.56 -4.52
C LEU A 283 22.04 13.32 -5.46
N TYR A 284 22.76 12.62 -6.34
CA TYR A 284 23.86 13.21 -7.10
C TYR A 284 23.59 13.35 -8.60
N LEU A 285 22.95 12.35 -9.22
CA LEU A 285 22.77 12.29 -10.68
C LEU A 285 21.45 12.88 -11.13
N GLU A 286 20.34 12.49 -10.50
CA GLU A 286 19.00 12.84 -11.03
C GLU A 286 18.40 14.12 -10.43
N GLN A 287 18.91 14.57 -9.28
CA GLN A 287 18.65 15.86 -8.63
C GLN A 287 17.20 16.40 -8.77
N PRO A 288 16.24 15.88 -7.98
CA PRO A 288 14.84 16.32 -8.04
C PRO A 288 14.69 17.80 -7.64
N LEU A 289 13.67 18.47 -8.19
CA LEU A 289 13.43 19.92 -8.01
C LEU A 289 13.39 20.37 -6.54
N ASN A 290 12.85 19.52 -5.66
CA ASN A 290 12.67 19.83 -4.23
C ASN A 290 13.79 19.27 -3.35
N LEU A 291 14.95 18.90 -3.93
CA LEU A 291 16.02 18.22 -3.21
C LEU A 291 16.44 18.96 -1.93
N GLN A 292 16.63 20.28 -1.97
CA GLN A 292 17.07 21.03 -0.78
C GLN A 292 16.06 20.95 0.37
N LYS A 293 14.76 21.00 0.07
CA LYS A 293 13.67 20.81 1.03
C LYS A 293 13.71 19.41 1.63
N LEU A 294 13.85 18.39 0.78
CA LEU A 294 13.95 16.98 1.21
C LEU A 294 15.13 16.76 2.14
N LEU A 295 16.29 17.37 1.86
CA LEU A 295 17.52 17.22 2.66
C LEU A 295 17.56 18.13 3.90
N LEU A 296 16.54 18.98 4.09
CA LEU A 296 16.43 19.98 5.15
C LEU A 296 17.57 21.00 5.10
N CYS A 297 17.85 21.55 3.92
CA CYS A 297 18.95 22.48 3.67
C CYS A 297 18.59 23.69 2.80
N GLU A 298 17.33 24.13 2.81
CA GLU A 298 16.85 25.30 2.03
C GLU A 298 17.61 26.61 2.34
N GLY A 299 18.25 26.71 3.51
CA GLY A 299 19.07 27.87 3.89
C GLY A 299 20.51 27.84 3.38
N PHE A 300 20.94 26.79 2.67
CA PHE A 300 22.33 26.69 2.21
C PHE A 300 22.50 27.44 0.88
N GLN A 301 23.39 28.43 0.88
CA GLN A 301 23.67 29.25 -0.31
C GLN A 301 24.88 28.75 -1.11
N ASP A 302 25.77 28.00 -0.46
CA ASP A 302 27.00 27.47 -1.06
C ASP A 302 26.81 26.01 -1.50
N GLU A 303 27.17 25.72 -2.75
CA GLU A 303 27.14 24.38 -3.35
C GLU A 303 27.96 23.38 -2.52
N LYS A 304 29.11 23.81 -1.98
CA LYS A 304 29.94 22.97 -1.13
C LYS A 304 29.21 22.52 0.13
N SER A 305 28.42 23.40 0.75
CA SER A 305 27.63 23.05 1.94
C SER A 305 26.54 22.02 1.63
N ILE A 306 25.99 22.05 0.42
CA ILE A 306 25.01 21.06 -0.06
C ILE A 306 25.70 19.71 -0.31
N LEU A 307 26.87 19.70 -0.95
CA LEU A 307 27.67 18.48 -1.15
C LEU A 307 28.07 17.84 0.18
N ASP A 308 28.55 18.63 1.14
CA ASP A 308 28.87 18.18 2.50
C ASP A 308 27.64 17.61 3.22
N ARG A 309 26.45 18.16 2.94
CA ARG A 309 25.19 17.61 3.46
C ARG A 309 24.86 16.26 2.85
N LYS A 310 24.98 16.12 1.52
CA LYS A 310 24.75 14.84 0.83
C LYS A 310 25.72 13.76 1.34
N ALA A 311 27.02 14.07 1.44
CA ALA A 311 28.03 13.16 1.96
C ALA A 311 27.75 12.71 3.41
N ARG A 312 27.34 13.65 4.28
CA ARG A 312 26.91 13.32 5.66
C ARG A 312 25.68 12.41 5.70
N ILE A 313 24.72 12.61 4.81
CA ILE A 313 23.53 11.76 4.70
C ILE A 313 23.95 10.34 4.30
N ILE A 314 24.82 10.19 3.29
CA ILE A 314 25.37 8.89 2.89
C ILE A 314 26.13 8.22 4.03
N GLY A 315 27.01 8.95 4.73
CA GLY A 315 27.75 8.39 5.87
C GLY A 315 26.80 7.90 6.98
N LYS A 316 25.76 8.68 7.29
CA LYS A 316 24.71 8.27 8.26
C LYS A 316 23.95 7.03 7.77
N PHE A 317 23.69 6.93 6.47
CA PHE A 317 23.03 5.78 5.84
C PHE A 317 23.86 4.52 5.98
N ILE A 318 25.12 4.57 5.59
CA ILE A 318 26.06 3.43 5.68
C ILE A 318 26.21 2.99 7.14
N LYS A 319 26.43 3.94 8.05
CA LYS A 319 26.55 3.66 9.49
C LYS A 319 25.32 2.93 10.05
N LYS A 320 24.13 3.22 9.52
CA LYS A 320 22.88 2.68 10.05
C LYS A 320 22.48 1.35 9.43
N PHE A 321 22.69 1.18 8.12
CA PHE A 321 22.12 0.07 7.35
C PHE A 321 23.16 -0.86 6.72
N TYR A 322 24.44 -0.48 6.74
CA TYR A 322 25.56 -1.25 6.18
C TYR A 322 26.73 -1.33 7.16
N ARG A 323 26.44 -1.22 8.46
CA ARG A 323 27.47 -1.27 9.48
C ARG A 323 28.26 -2.57 9.35
N ASP A 324 29.57 -2.46 9.19
CA ASP A 324 30.51 -3.57 9.03
C ASP A 324 30.32 -4.43 7.76
N MET A 325 29.49 -3.98 6.79
CA MET A 325 29.19 -4.69 5.53
C MET A 325 30.19 -4.36 4.40
N ARG A 326 31.48 -4.60 4.63
CA ARG A 326 32.57 -4.21 3.69
C ARG A 326 32.44 -4.82 2.30
N SER A 327 31.98 -6.07 2.21
CA SER A 327 31.75 -6.76 0.92
C SER A 327 30.69 -6.04 0.09
N VAL A 328 29.63 -5.57 0.71
CA VAL A 328 28.55 -4.82 0.06
C VAL A 328 29.02 -3.45 -0.40
N LEU A 329 29.80 -2.76 0.44
CA LEU A 329 30.40 -1.45 0.11
C LEU A 329 31.51 -1.53 -0.96
N SER A 330 31.97 -2.74 -1.29
CA SER A 330 32.97 -3.01 -2.33
C SER A 330 32.35 -3.51 -3.64
N ASN A 331 31.03 -3.39 -3.78
CA ASN A 331 30.29 -3.84 -4.97
C ASN A 331 30.69 -3.04 -6.23
N ASP A 332 30.97 -3.72 -7.34
CA ASP A 332 31.40 -3.10 -8.59
C ASP A 332 30.41 -2.05 -9.13
N ASN A 333 29.10 -2.30 -9.04
CA ASN A 333 28.08 -1.35 -9.53
C ASN A 333 28.10 -0.05 -8.72
N LEU A 334 28.27 -0.14 -7.40
CA LEU A 334 28.42 1.03 -6.55
C LEU A 334 29.64 1.86 -6.99
N TRP A 335 30.80 1.22 -7.18
CA TRP A 335 32.03 1.92 -7.56
C TRP A 335 31.99 2.50 -8.98
N MET A 336 31.31 1.86 -9.93
CA MET A 336 31.05 2.43 -11.26
C MET A 336 30.24 3.73 -11.17
N ILE A 337 29.22 3.77 -10.31
CA ILE A 337 28.40 4.96 -10.08
C ILE A 337 29.22 6.07 -9.41
N LEU A 338 30.07 5.73 -8.43
CA LEU A 338 30.98 6.71 -7.82
C LEU A 338 31.94 7.32 -8.83
N HIS A 339 32.49 6.51 -9.72
CA HIS A 339 33.37 6.98 -10.79
C HIS A 339 32.62 7.91 -11.77
N GLN A 340 31.34 7.63 -12.06
CA GLN A 340 30.50 8.50 -12.88
C GLN A 340 30.24 9.86 -12.22
N ILE A 341 29.98 9.88 -10.90
CA ILE A 341 29.67 11.10 -10.15
C ILE A 341 30.90 12.02 -10.01
N LYS A 342 32.10 11.45 -9.91
CA LYS A 342 33.37 12.20 -9.75
C LYS A 342 33.43 13.11 -8.53
N GLU A 343 32.70 12.79 -7.45
CA GLU A 343 32.70 13.54 -6.19
C GLU A 343 33.67 12.92 -5.17
N PRO A 344 34.81 13.56 -4.84
CA PRO A 344 35.82 12.98 -3.96
C PRO A 344 35.29 12.71 -2.55
N SER A 345 34.50 13.63 -1.98
CA SER A 345 33.99 13.47 -0.60
C SER A 345 33.09 12.25 -0.46
N LEU A 346 32.37 11.87 -1.52
CA LEU A 346 31.50 10.70 -1.51
C LEU A 346 32.32 9.41 -1.51
N ALA A 347 33.37 9.34 -2.33
CA ALA A 347 34.29 8.21 -2.34
C ALA A 347 35.02 8.06 -1.00
N GLU A 348 35.46 9.17 -0.40
CA GLU A 348 36.08 9.19 0.94
C GLU A 348 35.14 8.65 2.03
N VAL A 349 33.86 9.00 1.99
CA VAL A 349 32.87 8.46 2.93
C VAL A 349 32.78 6.94 2.81
N ILE A 350 32.73 6.40 1.59
CA ILE A 350 32.58 4.95 1.39
C ILE A 350 33.86 4.19 1.77
N THR A 351 35.05 4.73 1.44
CA THR A 351 36.33 4.15 1.88
C THR A 351 36.50 4.20 3.39
N HIS A 352 36.03 5.27 4.05
CA HIS A 352 36.05 5.37 5.51
C HIS A 352 35.29 4.23 6.20
N TYR A 353 34.19 3.76 5.60
CA TYR A 353 33.44 2.60 6.08
C TYR A 353 33.97 1.24 5.56
N GLY A 354 35.12 1.24 4.88
CA GLY A 354 35.84 0.04 4.47
C GLY A 354 35.45 -0.52 3.10
N GLY A 355 34.73 0.24 2.27
CA GLY A 355 34.54 -0.09 0.86
C GLY A 355 35.81 0.14 0.06
N ALA A 356 36.08 -0.70 -0.94
CA ALA A 356 37.17 -0.50 -1.89
C ALA A 356 36.75 -0.89 -3.31
N PRO A 357 37.22 -0.17 -4.36
CA PRO A 357 36.95 -0.55 -5.73
C PRO A 357 37.68 -1.84 -6.08
N SER A 358 37.04 -2.70 -6.87
CA SER A 358 37.74 -3.84 -7.46
C SER A 358 38.63 -3.38 -8.62
N PHE A 359 39.61 -4.23 -8.98
CA PHE A 359 40.47 -4.01 -10.15
C PHE A 359 39.71 -3.85 -11.47
N ARG A 360 38.45 -4.31 -11.56
CA ARG A 360 37.63 -4.22 -12.77
C ARG A 360 37.10 -2.81 -13.02
N VAL A 361 36.86 -2.05 -11.96
CA VAL A 361 36.31 -0.68 -12.04
C VAL A 361 37.41 0.36 -12.30
N LEU A 362 38.66 0.03 -11.98
CA LEU A 362 39.83 0.90 -12.19
C LEU A 362 40.42 0.82 -13.61
N ARG A 363 39.92 -0.07 -14.47
CA ARG A 363 40.29 -0.19 -15.89
C ARG A 363 39.24 0.47 -16.75
#